data_AF-A0AAJ2W6D6-F1
#
_entry.id   AF-A0AAJ2W6D6-F1
#
_cell.length_a   1.000
_cell.length_b   1.000
_cell.length_c   1.000
_cell.angle_alpha   90.00
_cell.angle_beta   90.00
_cell.angle_gamma   90.00
#
_symmetry.space_group_name_H-M   'P 1'
#
loop_
_entity.id
_entity.type
_entity.pdbx_description
1 polymer ?
#
loop_
_entity_poly.entity_id
_entity_poly.type
_entity_poly.pdbx_seq_one_letter_code
_entity_poly.pdbx_strand_id
1 'polypeptide(L)' 'MDAIPELENLNLRERLERIERNLLIDCLRKNDGNQTLSARELGLPRRTFLYRLRRLNINVGNVDV' A
#
# COMPACT_ATOMS: atom_id res chain seq x y z
N MET A 1 11.05 16.94 14.14
CA MET A 1 10.16 15.95 13.51
C MET A 1 10.82 15.64 12.20
N ASP A 2 11.65 14.60 12.21
CA ASP A 2 12.69 14.41 11.20
C ASP A 2 12.04 14.13 9.86
N ALA A 3 12.37 14.97 8.86
CA ALA A 3 11.97 14.76 7.49
C ALA A 3 12.44 13.36 7.07
N ILE A 4 11.54 12.55 6.50
CA ILE A 4 11.89 11.26 5.92
C ILE A 4 12.80 11.58 4.72
N PRO A 5 14.12 11.32 4.80
CA PRO A 5 15.10 11.86 3.84
C PRO A 5 14.83 11.41 2.40
N GLU A 6 14.25 10.21 2.26
CA GLU A 6 13.86 9.66 0.96
C GLU A 6 12.72 10.43 0.26
N LEU A 7 12.03 11.38 0.92
CA LEU A 7 10.93 12.16 0.34
C LEU A 7 11.40 13.49 -0.28
N GLU A 8 12.61 13.97 0.03
CA GLU A 8 13.03 15.35 -0.30
C GLU A 8 13.12 15.62 -1.81
N ASN A 9 13.36 14.60 -2.63
CA ASN A 9 13.46 14.74 -4.09
C ASN A 9 12.24 14.21 -4.86
N LEU A 10 11.17 13.81 -4.16
CA LEU A 10 9.98 13.26 -4.80
C LEU A 10 8.94 14.34 -5.09
N ASN A 11 8.37 14.30 -6.30
CA ASN A 11 7.22 15.12 -6.64
C ASN A 11 5.97 14.64 -5.85
N LEU A 12 4.92 15.47 -5.80
CA LEU A 12 3.69 15.15 -5.04
C LEU A 12 3.10 13.79 -5.42
N ARG A 13 3.12 13.41 -6.70
CA ARG A 13 2.58 12.13 -7.18
C ARG A 13 3.36 10.96 -6.59
N GLU A 14 4.69 11.02 -6.63
CA GLU A 14 5.56 9.98 -6.10
C GLU A 14 5.41 9.83 -4.58
N ARG A 15 5.28 10.95 -3.86
CA ARG A 15 5.03 10.95 -2.41
C ARG A 15 3.71 10.26 -2.07
N LEU A 16 2.64 10.56 -2.80
CA LEU A 16 1.33 9.92 -2.62
C LEU A 16 1.38 8.43 -2.97
N GLU A 17 2.06 8.04 -4.04
CA GLU A 17 2.23 6.63 -4.41
C GLU A 17 3.00 5.83 -3.35
N ARG A 18 3.99 6.45 -2.68
CA ARG A 18 4.71 5.78 -1.59
C ARG A 18 3.85 5.61 -0.34
N ILE A 19 3.10 6.64 0.03
CA ILE A 19 2.14 6.54 1.15
C ILE A 19 1.10 5.45 0.85
N GLU A 20 0.54 5.46 -0.37
CA GLU A 20 -0.42 4.45 -0.81
C GLU A 20 0.17 3.04 -0.75
N ARG A 21 1.40 2.84 -1.27
CA ARG A 21 2.10 1.55 -1.22
C ARG A 21 2.26 1.04 0.21
N ASN A 22 2.70 1.91 1.13
CA ASN A 22 2.91 1.52 2.53
C ASN A 22 1.60 1.09 3.19
N LEU A 23 0.51 1.86 3.00
CA LEU A 23 -0.81 1.51 3.55
C LEU A 23 -1.33 0.17 3.02
N LEU A 24 -1.15 -0.11 1.73
CA LEU A 24 -1.57 -1.39 1.13
C LEU A 24 -0.78 -2.56 1.73
N ILE A 25 0.54 -2.42 1.90
CA ILE A 25 1.41 -3.45 2.47
C ILE A 25 1.09 -3.67 3.95
N ASP A 26 0.93 -2.61 4.72
CA ASP A 26 0.63 -2.69 6.16
C ASP A 26 -0.70 -3.41 6.40
N CYS A 27 -1.74 -3.09 5.62
CA CYS A 27 -3.01 -3.79 5.72
C CYS A 27 -2.93 -5.24 5.23
N LEU A 28 -2.04 -5.59 4.30
CA LEU A 28 -1.81 -7.00 3.93
C LEU A 28 -1.16 -7.76 5.08
N ARG A 29 -0.09 -7.20 5.67
CA ARG A 29 0.62 -7.82 6.82
C ARG A 29 -0.31 -8.01 8.02
N LYS A 30 -1.06 -6.97 8.40
CA LYS A 30 -2.00 -7.02 9.53
C LYS A 30 -3.11 -8.05 9.38
N ASN A 31 -3.45 -8.42 8.15
CA ASN A 31 -4.57 -9.31 7.86
C ASN A 31 -4.11 -10.65 7.25
N ASP A 32 -2.86 -11.05 7.47
CA ASP A 32 -2.30 -12.32 6.97
C ASP A 32 -2.47 -12.50 5.45
N GLY A 33 -2.28 -11.43 4.68
CA GLY A 33 -2.46 -11.42 3.23
C GLY A 33 -3.93 -11.46 2.78
N ASN A 34 -4.90 -11.40 3.68
CA ASN A 34 -6.33 -11.42 3.35
C ASN A 34 -6.78 -10.11 2.69
N GLN A 35 -6.71 -10.10 1.37
CA GLN A 35 -7.07 -8.96 0.51
C GLN A 35 -8.48 -8.40 0.75
N THR A 36 -9.45 -9.22 1.18
CA THR A 36 -10.82 -8.75 1.44
C THR A 36 -10.85 -7.93 2.72
N LEU A 37 -10.20 -8.42 3.77
CA LEU A 37 -10.10 -7.71 5.04
C LEU A 37 -9.24 -6.46 4.91
N SER A 38 -8.08 -6.54 4.23
CA SER A 38 -7.22 -5.40 3.96
C SER A 38 -7.93 -4.28 3.18
N ALA A 39 -8.72 -4.64 2.16
CA ALA A 39 -9.50 -3.66 1.41
C ALA A 39 -10.57 -2.99 2.29
N ARG A 40 -11.25 -3.77 3.13
CA ARG A 40 -12.27 -3.26 4.06
C ARG A 40 -11.68 -2.33 5.10
N GLU A 41 -10.51 -2.65 5.66
CA GLU A 41 -9.79 -1.81 6.62
C GLU A 41 -9.44 -0.44 6.03
N LEU A 42 -9.02 -0.41 4.75
CA LEU A 42 -8.76 0.84 4.03
C LEU A 42 -10.03 1.57 3.53
N GLY A 43 -11.22 1.03 3.77
CA GLY A 43 -12.47 1.61 3.27
C GLY A 43 -12.61 1.54 1.75
N LEU A 44 -11.96 0.58 1.10
CA LEU A 44 -11.95 0.42 -0.35
C LEU A 44 -12.78 -0.79 -0.81
N PRO A 45 -13.47 -0.71 -1.95
CA PRO A 45 -13.97 -1.91 -2.62
C PRO A 45 -12.81 -2.85 -2.96
N ARG A 46 -12.99 -4.17 -2.80
CA ARG A 46 -11.95 -5.17 -3.08
C ARG A 46 -11.36 -5.04 -4.48
N ARG A 47 -12.19 -4.77 -5.50
CA ARG A 47 -11.72 -4.58 -6.88
C ARG A 47 -10.77 -3.38 -7.02
N THR A 48 -11.04 -2.30 -6.31
CA THR A 48 -10.18 -1.10 -6.27
C THR A 48 -8.86 -1.40 -5.59
N PHE A 49 -8.88 -2.12 -4.48
CA PHE A 49 -7.67 -2.57 -3.77
C PHE A 49 -6.78 -3.44 -4.67
N LEU A 50 -7.35 -4.46 -5.33
CA LEU A 50 -6.61 -5.33 -6.25
C LEU A 50 -6.05 -4.58 -7.46
N TYR A 51 -6.77 -3.59 -7.97
CA TYR A 51 -6.26 -2.73 -9.03
C TYR A 51 -5.02 -1.93 -8.56
N ARG A 52 -5.08 -1.34 -7.36
CA ARG A 52 -3.96 -0.57 -6.78
C ARG A 52 -2.73 -1.45 -6.54
N LEU A 53 -2.90 -2.67 -6.02
CA LEU A 53 -1.81 -3.64 -5.88
C LEU A 53 -1.11 -3.93 -7.21
N ARG A 54 -1.88 -4.21 -8.27
CA ARG A 54 -1.32 -4.44 -9.61
C ARG A 54 -0.63 -3.21 -10.17
N ARG A 55 -1.24 -2.03 -10.05
CA ARG A 55 -0.67 -0.76 -10.53
C ARG A 55 0.66 -0.43 -9.83
N LEU A 56 0.79 -0.76 -8.55
CA LEU A 56 1.98 -0.50 -7.75
C LEU A 56 2.98 -1.67 -7.71
N ASN A 57 2.72 -2.74 -8.47
CA ASN A 57 3.51 -3.97 -8.53
C ASN A 57 3.74 -4.64 -7.16
N ILE A 58 2.72 -4.64 -6.30
CA ILE A 58 2.77 -5.27 -4.98
C ILE A 58 2.28 -6.72 -5.12
N ASN A 59 3.17 -7.69 -4.89
CA ASN A 59 2.83 -9.11 -4.89
C ASN A 59 2.55 -9.60 -3.47
N VAL A 60 1.33 -10.06 -3.20
CA VAL A 60 0.92 -10.56 -1.88
C VAL A 60 1.75 -11.76 -1.43
N GLY A 61 2.22 -12.62 -2.35
CA GLY A 61 3.04 -13.78 -2.00
C GLY A 61 4.48 -13.46 -1.60
N ASN A 62 4.94 -12.22 -1.81
CA ASN A 62 6.28 -11.75 -1.44
C ASN A 62 6.24 -10.66 -0.35
N VAL A 63 5.05 -10.29 0.12
CA VAL A 63 4.97 -9.51 1.35
C VAL A 63 5.33 -10.53 2.44
N ASP A 64 6.37 -10.28 3.23
CA ASP A 64 6.63 -11.07 4.43
C ASP A 64 5.39 -10.91 5.33
N VAL A 65 4.48 -11.88 5.22
CA VAL A 65 3.23 -12.03 5.96
C VAL A 65 3.50 -12.97 7.12
#